data_AF-A0A0U4WEP9-F1
#
_entry.id   AF-A0A0U4WEP9-F1
#
_cell.length_a   1.000
_cell.length_b   1.000
_cell.length_c   1.000
_cell.angle_alpha   90.00
_cell.angle_beta   90.00
_cell.angle_gamma   90.00
#
_symmetry.space_group_name_H-M   'P 1'
#
loop_
_entity.id
_entity.type
_entity.pdbx_description
1 polymer ?
#
loop_
_entity_poly.entity_id
_entity_poly.type
_entity_poly.pdbx_seq_one_letter_code
_entity_poly.pdbx_strand_id
1 'polypeptide(L)' 'MSEYLDDLTKERVGYVMRNEKNGVIIRCTEDFVKYWKTRGFEIIEAAPIRFMEE' A
#
# COMPACT_ATOMS: atom_id res chain seq x y z
N MET A 1 -11.66 27.01 -7.88
CA MET A 1 -10.35 26.32 -8.00
C MET A 1 -9.81 26.05 -6.60
N SER A 2 -10.39 25.09 -5.85
CA SER A 2 -9.83 24.70 -4.55
C SER A 2 -10.36 23.35 -4.04
N GLU A 3 -10.73 22.42 -4.93
CA GLU A 3 -11.30 21.10 -4.55
C GLU A 3 -10.32 19.93 -4.78
N TYR A 4 -9.07 20.19 -5.18
CA TYR A 4 -8.12 19.13 -5.58
C TYR A 4 -7.13 18.70 -4.49
N LEU A 5 -7.06 19.40 -3.35
CA LEU A 5 -6.04 19.15 -2.32
C LEU A 5 -6.52 18.27 -1.14
N ASP A 6 -7.83 18.02 -1.03
CA ASP A 6 -8.39 17.33 0.14
C ASP A 6 -8.18 15.79 0.09
N ASP A 7 -7.97 15.20 -1.10
CA ASP A 7 -7.82 13.74 -1.23
C ASP A 7 -6.39 13.23 -0.98
N LEU A 8 -5.38 14.12 -0.95
CA LEU A 8 -3.99 13.74 -0.69
C LEU A 8 -3.71 13.43 0.79
N THR A 9 -4.54 13.94 1.71
CA THR A 9 -4.33 13.81 3.17
C THR A 9 -5.13 12.67 3.79
N LYS A 10 -5.77 11.80 2.99
CA LYS A 10 -6.39 10.60 3.55
C LYS A 10 -5.28 9.67 4.01
N GLU A 11 -5.20 9.43 5.32
CA GLU A 11 -4.40 8.34 5.89
C GLU A 11 -4.85 7.03 5.22
N ARG A 12 -4.12 6.60 4.19
CA ARG A 12 -4.45 5.38 3.46
C ARG A 12 -3.89 4.21 4.24
N VAL A 13 -4.77 3.26 4.60
CA VAL A 13 -4.35 2.02 5.25
C VAL A 13 -3.37 1.31 4.32
N GLY A 14 -2.18 1.05 4.86
CA GLY A 14 -1.12 0.36 4.17
C GLY A 14 -0.97 -1.06 4.61
N TYR A 15 -0.46 -1.85 3.68
CA TYR A 15 -0.17 -3.25 3.88
C TYR A 15 1.24 -3.51 3.38
N VAL A 16 2.02 -4.15 4.23
CA VAL A 16 3.30 -4.72 3.88
C VAL A 16 3.02 -6.13 3.38
N MET A 17 3.37 -6.39 2.13
CA MET A 17 3.23 -7.69 1.51
C MET A 17 4.59 -8.28 1.18
N ARG A 18 4.75 -9.59 1.36
CA ARG A 18 5.97 -10.33 1.08
C ARG A 18 5.69 -11.43 0.07
N ASN A 19 6.59 -11.60 -0.89
CA ASN A 19 6.59 -12.73 -1.82
C ASN A 19 7.63 -13.75 -1.37
N GLU A 20 7.19 -14.94 -0.95
CA GLU A 20 8.11 -16.00 -0.51
C GLU A 20 9.00 -16.53 -1.63
N LYS A 21 8.52 -16.55 -2.89
CA LYS A 21 9.32 -17.06 -4.02
C LYS A 21 10.56 -16.22 -4.32
N ASN A 22 10.50 -14.92 -4.08
CA ASN A 22 11.56 -13.98 -4.45
C ASN A 22 12.16 -13.23 -3.25
N GLY A 23 11.60 -13.39 -2.05
CA GLY A 23 12.00 -12.65 -0.86
C GLY A 23 11.71 -11.14 -0.94
N VAL A 24 10.85 -10.71 -1.86
CA VAL A 24 10.55 -9.29 -2.09
C VAL A 24 9.48 -8.81 -1.13
N ILE A 25 9.71 -7.67 -0.49
CA ILE A 25 8.77 -6.99 0.39
C ILE A 25 8.32 -5.69 -0.27
N ILE A 26 7.02 -5.46 -0.33
CA ILE A 26 6.41 -4.26 -0.90
C ILE A 26 5.46 -3.64 0.11
N ARG A 27 5.22 -2.33 -0.03
CA ARG A 27 4.20 -1.61 0.73
C ARG A 27 3.17 -1.08 -0.25
N CYS A 28 1.91 -1.41 -0.02
CA CYS A 28 0.83 -0.99 -0.89
C CYS A 28 -0.44 -0.67 -0.11
N THR A 29 -1.30 0.16 -0.66
CA THR A 29 -2.62 0.42 -0.10
C THR A 29 -3.56 -0.76 -0.32
N GLU A 30 -4.69 -0.80 0.41
CA GLU A 30 -5.70 -1.87 0.31
C GLU A 30 -6.10 -2.21 -1.13
N ASP A 31 -6.23 -1.17 -1.97
CA ASP A 31 -6.63 -1.28 -3.37
C ASP A 31 -5.73 -2.24 -4.17
N PHE A 32 -4.43 -2.24 -3.86
CA PHE A 32 -3.42 -3.06 -4.54
C PHE A 32 -3.18 -4.40 -3.86
N VAL A 33 -3.70 -4.63 -2.65
CA VAL A 33 -3.52 -5.90 -1.92
C VAL A 33 -4.03 -7.08 -2.74
N LYS A 34 -5.22 -6.95 -3.34
CA LYS A 34 -5.80 -8.02 -4.18
C LYS A 34 -4.92 -8.34 -5.38
N TYR A 35 -4.37 -7.31 -6.02
CA TYR A 35 -3.50 -7.45 -7.19
C TYR A 35 -2.21 -8.20 -6.84
N TRP A 36 -1.57 -7.83 -5.74
CA TRP A 36 -0.34 -8.49 -5.29
C TRP A 36 -0.61 -9.91 -4.77
N LYS A 37 -1.76 -10.14 -4.14
CA LYS A 37 -2.19 -11.48 -3.71
C LYS A 37 -2.30 -12.46 -4.89
N THR A 38 -2.81 -12.02 -6.04
CA THR A 38 -2.84 -12.83 -7.27
C THR A 38 -1.44 -13.15 -7.80
N ARG A 39 -0.44 -12.31 -7.51
CA ARG A 39 0.97 -12.54 -7.89
C ARG A 39 1.75 -13.39 -6.87
N GLY A 40 1.08 -13.92 -5.84
CA GLY A 40 1.70 -14.73 -4.80
C GLY A 40 2.42 -13.91 -3.72
N PHE A 41 2.00 -12.66 -3.51
CA PHE A 41 2.39 -11.90 -2.33
C PHE A 41 1.39 -12.13 -1.20
N GLU A 42 1.88 -12.23 0.02
CA GLU A 42 1.07 -12.40 1.23
C GLU A 42 1.24 -11.20 2.15
N ILE A 43 0.17 -10.81 2.82
CA ILE A 43 0.19 -9.70 3.78
C ILE A 43 0.94 -10.20 5.02
N ILE A 44 2.03 -9.53 5.37
CA ILE A 44 2.80 -9.85 6.58
C ILE A 44 2.54 -8.84 7.70
N GLU A 45 2.16 -7.61 7.35
CA GLU A 45 1.90 -6.54 8.32
C GLU A 45 0.91 -5.53 7.74
N ALA A 46 0.02 -5.00 8.58
CA ALA A 46 -0.82 -3.84 8.25
C ALA A 46 -0.25 -2.62 8.97
N ALA A 47 0.26 -1.65 8.23
CA ALA A 47 0.86 -0.43 8.76
C ALA A 47 0.37 0.77 7.94
N PRO A 48 -0.13 1.84 8.58
CA PRO A 48 -0.58 3.03 7.85
C PRO A 48 0.58 3.62 7.05
N ILE A 49 0.38 3.85 5.74
CA ILE A 49 1.39 4.50 4.91
C ILE A 49 1.08 5.99 4.94
N ARG A 50 2.03 6.78 5.44
CA ARG A 50 2.04 8.22 5.22
C ARG A 50 2.84 8.47 3.95
N PHE A 51 2.16 8.97 2.92
CA PHE A 51 2.85 9.58 1.79
C PHE A 51 3.42 10.91 2.30
N MET A 52 4.73 10.99 2.48
CA MET A 52 5.41 12.29 2.55
C MET A 52 5.74 12.65 1.11
N GLU A 53 5.06 13.67 0.57
CA GLU A 53 5.53 14.38 -0.62
C GLU A 53 6.82 15.13 -0.25
N GLU A 54 7.90 14.91 -1.01
CA GLU A 54 9.11 15.73 -1.00
C GLU A 54 8.91 17.03 -1.79
#